data_AF-A0A654TYP4-F1
#
_entry.id   AF-A0A654TYP4-F1
#
_cell.length_a   1.000
_cell.length_b   1.000
_cell.length_c   1.000
_cell.angle_alpha   90.00
_cell.angle_beta   90.00
_cell.angle_gamma   90.00
#
_symmetry.space_group_name_H-M   'P 1'
#
loop_
_entity.id
_entity.type
_entity.pdbx_description
1 polymer ?
#
loop_
_entity_poly.entity_id
_entity_poly.type
_entity_poly.pdbx_seq_one_letter_code
_entity_poly.pdbx_strand_id
1 'polypeptide(L)'
;MCPTEIAAFSKLNDEFEDRDAQILGVSIDSEFAHFQWRAQHNDLKTLPFPMLSDIKRELSQAAGVLNADGVADRVTFIVDPNNEIQFVSATAGSVGRNVDEVLRVLDALQSDELCACNWRKGDPTLDAGELLKASA
;
A
#
# COMPACT_ATOMS: atom_id res chain seq x y z
N MET A 1 -12.99 7.33 6.88
CA MET A 1 -12.13 6.85 5.78
C MET A 1 -10.69 6.62 6.24
N CYS A 2 -9.91 7.65 6.62
CA CYS A 2 -8.52 7.42 7.06
C CYS A 2 -8.36 6.41 8.22
N PRO A 3 -9.10 6.49 9.35
CA PRO A 3 -8.92 5.53 10.44
C PRO A 3 -9.36 4.12 10.07
N THR A 4 -10.37 3.97 9.20
CA THR A 4 -10.86 2.66 8.75
C THR A 4 -9.83 1.96 7.87
N GLU A 5 -9.11 2.71 7.03
CA GLU A 5 -8.02 2.17 6.20
C GLU A 5 -6.82 1.75 7.05
N ILE A 6 -6.37 2.61 7.97
CA ILE A 6 -5.23 2.33 8.85
C ILE A 6 -5.52 1.07 9.70
N ALA A 7 -6.73 0.97 10.25
CA ALA A 7 -7.15 -0.21 11.00
C ALA A 7 -7.25 -1.47 10.12
N ALA A 8 -7.66 -1.35 8.85
CA ALA A 8 -7.70 -2.48 7.93
C ALA A 8 -6.29 -3.01 7.59
N PHE A 9 -5.34 -2.11 7.31
CA PHE A 9 -3.93 -2.49 7.16
C PHE A 9 -3.37 -3.12 8.44
N SER A 10 -3.77 -2.61 9.62
CA SER A 10 -3.31 -3.15 10.90
C SER A 10 -3.74 -4.59 11.14
N LYS A 11 -4.93 -4.98 10.65
CA LYS A 11 -5.45 -6.34 10.80
C LYS A 11 -4.73 -7.35 9.91
N LEU A 12 -4.15 -6.89 8.81
CA LEU A 12 -3.44 -7.72 7.84
C LEU A 12 -1.92 -7.56 7.95
N ASN A 13 -1.41 -6.87 8.97
CA ASN A 13 0.02 -6.61 9.10
C ASN A 13 0.86 -7.88 9.04
N ASP A 14 0.44 -8.93 9.74
CA ASP A 14 1.13 -10.23 9.77
C ASP A 14 1.22 -10.85 8.36
N GLU A 15 0.21 -10.67 7.50
CA GLU A 15 0.25 -11.14 6.11
C GLU A 15 1.28 -10.39 5.26
N PHE A 16 1.52 -9.10 5.54
CA PHE A 16 2.58 -8.35 4.88
C PHE A 16 3.95 -8.76 5.43
N GLU A 17 4.08 -8.97 6.74
CA GLU A 17 5.32 -9.45 7.37
C GLU A 17 5.72 -10.84 6.87
N ASP A 18 4.76 -11.77 6.70
CA ASP A 18 4.97 -13.11 6.13
C ASP A 18 5.48 -13.06 4.67
N ARG A 19 5.39 -11.91 4.01
CA ARG A 19 5.86 -11.63 2.65
C ARG A 19 7.10 -10.74 2.65
N ASP A 20 7.80 -10.63 3.78
CA ASP A 20 8.96 -9.76 3.95
C ASP A 20 8.67 -8.29 3.58
N ALA A 21 7.43 -7.83 3.76
CA ALA A 21 6.98 -6.48 3.44
C ALA A 21 6.56 -5.72 4.71
N GLN A 22 7.04 -4.48 4.84
CA GLN A 22 6.69 -3.60 5.96
C GLN A 22 5.68 -2.55 5.51
N ILE A 23 4.58 -2.41 6.26
CA ILE A 23 3.64 -1.31 6.06
C ILE A 23 4.23 -0.01 6.62
N LEU A 24 4.06 1.10 5.90
CA LEU A 24 4.37 2.45 6.37
C LEU A 24 3.14 3.34 6.17
N GLY A 25 2.56 3.85 7.26
CA GLY A 25 1.54 4.89 7.18
C GLY A 25 2.18 6.25 7.03
N VAL A 26 1.74 7.10 6.10
CA VAL A 26 2.31 8.44 5.90
C VAL A 26 1.20 9.47 5.78
N SER A 27 1.41 10.64 6.39
CA SER A 27 0.56 11.81 6.20
C SER A 27 1.37 13.09 6.44
N ILE A 28 0.79 14.24 6.07
CA ILE A 28 1.37 15.56 6.34
C ILE A 28 1.21 16.04 7.79
N ASP A 29 0.53 15.26 8.64
CA ASP A 29 0.34 15.57 10.05
C ASP A 29 1.65 15.36 10.84
N SER A 30 1.79 16.09 11.95
CA SER A 30 2.93 15.95 12.85
C SER A 30 2.89 14.64 13.64
N GLU A 31 4.05 14.23 14.13
CA GLU A 31 4.20 13.08 15.02
C GLU A 31 3.40 13.24 16.33
N PHE A 32 3.20 14.48 16.79
CA PHE A 32 2.34 14.77 17.94
C PHE A 32 0.86 14.52 17.63
N ALA A 33 0.41 14.88 16.43
CA ALA A 33 -0.94 14.58 15.98
C ALA A 33 -1.16 13.06 15.86
N HIS A 34 -0.18 12.32 15.30
CA HIS A 34 -0.22 10.86 15.27
C HIS A 34 -0.28 10.25 16.67
N PHE A 35 0.59 10.70 17.58
CA PHE A 35 0.60 10.23 18.96
C PHE A 35 -0.75 10.43 19.63
N GLN A 36 -1.32 11.64 19.54
CA GLN A 36 -2.60 11.96 20.14
C GLN A 36 -3.73 11.12 19.51
N TRP A 37 -3.70 10.94 18.19
CA TRP A 37 -4.71 10.16 17.48
C TRP A 37 -4.68 8.69 17.89
N ARG A 38 -3.49 8.09 18.00
CA ARG A 38 -3.31 6.73 18.54
C ARG A 38 -3.78 6.61 19.99
N ALA A 39 -3.52 7.63 20.82
CA ALA A 39 -3.96 7.61 22.21
C ALA A 39 -5.49 7.67 22.36
N GLN A 40 -6.17 8.40 21.48
CA GLN A 40 -7.61 8.66 21.58
C GLN A 40 -8.49 7.69 20.77
N HIS A 41 -7.97 7.10 19.70
CA HIS A 41 -8.74 6.21 18.82
C HIS A 41 -8.45 4.74 19.14
N ASN A 42 -9.46 4.00 19.60
CA ASN A 42 -9.27 2.61 20.06
C ASN A 42 -8.62 1.70 19.01
N ASP A 43 -9.05 1.80 17.75
CA ASP A 43 -8.51 0.97 16.66
C ASP A 43 -7.05 1.28 16.29
N LEU A 44 -6.50 2.42 16.76
CA LEU A 44 -5.15 2.88 16.41
C LEU A 44 -4.15 2.75 17.56
N LYS A 45 -4.59 2.33 18.75
CA LYS A 45 -3.74 2.21 19.95
C LYS A 45 -2.58 1.26 19.72
N THR A 46 -2.88 0.08 19.19
CA THR A 46 -1.93 -1.03 19.02
C THR A 46 -1.51 -1.21 17.57
N LEU A 47 -1.41 -0.13 16.78
CA LEU A 47 -0.91 -0.23 15.41
C LEU A 47 0.48 -0.87 15.39
N PRO A 48 0.67 -1.94 14.59
CA PRO A 48 1.92 -2.70 14.54
C PRO A 48 2.97 -2.04 13.64
N PHE A 49 2.58 -1.07 12.81
CA PHE A 49 3.46 -0.38 11.89
C PHE A 49 3.65 1.11 12.23
N PRO A 50 4.75 1.73 11.77
CA PRO A 50 5.03 3.14 12.01
C PRO A 50 4.11 4.07 11.20
N MET A 51 3.81 5.23 11.80
CA MET A 51 3.19 6.37 11.13
C MET A 51 4.25 7.47 10.96
N LEU A 52 4.57 7.80 9.72
CA LEU A 52 5.55 8.80 9.34
C LEU A 52 4.89 10.17 9.21
N SER A 53 5.58 11.17 9.75
CA SER A 53 5.24 12.60 9.66
C SER A 53 5.98 13.21 8.46
N ASP A 54 5.23 13.58 7.42
CA ASP A 54 5.71 14.39 6.30
C ASP A 54 5.31 15.86 6.50
N ILE A 55 5.63 16.41 7.67
CA ILE A 55 5.23 17.77 8.06
C ILE A 55 5.74 18.86 7.10
N LYS A 56 6.88 18.60 6.44
CA LYS A 56 7.46 19.48 5.42
C LYS A 56 6.84 19.30 4.04
N ARG A 57 6.05 18.25 3.83
CA ARG A 57 5.37 17.91 2.57
C ARG A 57 6.32 17.57 1.43
N GLU A 58 7.61 17.37 1.73
CA GLU A 58 8.65 17.12 0.74
C GLU A 58 8.44 15.75 0.08
N LEU A 59 8.06 14.74 0.86
CA LEU A 59 7.80 13.39 0.35
C LEU A 59 6.51 13.37 -0.48
N SER A 60 5.43 13.96 0.04
CA SER A 60 4.14 14.01 -0.65
C SER A 60 4.24 14.79 -1.97
N GLN A 61 5.05 15.85 -2.01
CA GLN A 61 5.31 16.61 -3.23
C GLN A 61 6.18 15.80 -4.22
N ALA A 62 7.26 15.17 -3.75
CA ALA A 62 8.15 14.37 -4.59
C ALA A 62 7.43 13.14 -5.19
N ALA A 63 6.52 12.53 -4.44
CA ALA A 63 5.69 11.42 -4.89
C ALA A 63 4.51 11.87 -5.78
N GLY A 64 4.28 13.17 -5.95
CA GLY A 64 3.20 13.70 -6.78
C GLY A 64 1.80 13.49 -6.19
N VAL A 65 1.68 13.31 -4.87
CA VAL A 65 0.42 13.01 -4.18
C VAL A 65 -0.14 14.19 -3.38
N LEU A 66 0.61 15.30 -3.29
CA LEU A 66 0.13 16.51 -2.64
C LEU A 66 -0.86 17.26 -3.55
N ASN A 67 -2.10 17.45 -3.10
CA ASN A 67 -3.13 18.12 -3.86
C ASN A 67 -3.17 19.64 -3.63
N ALA A 68 -4.06 20.33 -4.36
CA ALA A 68 -4.19 21.79 -4.32
C ALA A 68 -4.64 22.34 -2.95
N ASP A 69 -5.32 21.53 -2.14
CA ASP A 69 -5.70 21.89 -0.77
C ASP A 69 -4.54 21.72 0.23
N GLY A 70 -3.39 21.25 -0.25
CA GLY A 70 -2.18 21.08 0.54
C GLY A 70 -2.22 19.85 1.43
N VAL A 71 -3.02 18.84 1.10
CA VAL A 71 -3.07 17.54 1.78
C VAL A 71 -2.67 16.42 0.81
N ALA A 72 -2.21 15.29 1.33
CA ALA A 72 -1.91 14.13 0.50
C ALA A 72 -3.20 13.43 0.04
N ASP A 73 -3.28 13.08 -1.24
CA ASP A 73 -4.30 12.20 -1.80
C ASP A 73 -4.11 10.76 -1.29
N ARG A 74 -5.15 9.93 -1.43
CA ARG A 74 -5.13 8.54 -0.97
C ARG A 74 -4.36 7.68 -1.97
N VAL A 75 -3.06 7.58 -1.79
CA VAL A 75 -2.19 6.76 -2.65
C VAL A 75 -1.51 5.67 -1.85
N THR A 76 -1.40 4.49 -2.45
CA THR A 76 -0.62 3.36 -1.95
C THR A 76 0.43 3.00 -2.98
N PHE A 77 1.68 2.88 -2.51
CA PHE A 77 2.83 2.45 -3.30
C PHE A 77 3.28 1.07 -2.79
N ILE A 78 3.68 0.18 -3.69
CA ILE A 78 4.55 -0.96 -3.34
C ILE A 78 5.93 -0.63 -3.91
N VAL A 79 6.93 -0.60 -3.04
CA VAL A 79 8.32 -0.30 -3.36
C VAL A 79 9.14 -1.55 -3.10
N ASP A 80 9.95 -1.96 -4.07
CA ASP A 80 10.79 -3.15 -3.96
C ASP A 80 12.12 -2.88 -3.24
N PRO A 81 12.93 -3.93 -2.94
CA PRO A 81 14.23 -3.77 -2.29
C PRO A 81 15.27 -2.95 -3.08
N ASN A 82 15.06 -2.73 -4.38
CA ASN A 82 15.90 -1.87 -5.22
C ASN A 82 15.46 -0.39 -5.18
N ASN A 83 14.44 -0.06 -4.39
CA ASN A 83 13.77 1.23 -4.30
C ASN A 83 12.99 1.61 -5.58
N GLU A 84 12.52 0.62 -6.33
CA GLU A 84 11.68 0.86 -7.49
C GLU A 84 10.19 0.71 -7.14
N ILE A 85 9.36 1.60 -7.68
CA ILE A 85 7.90 1.54 -7.48
C ILE A 85 7.34 0.51 -8.45
N GLN A 86 6.81 -0.59 -7.91
CA GLN A 86 6.22 -1.68 -8.69
C GLN A 86 4.69 -1.56 -8.83
N PHE A 87 4.05 -0.81 -7.93
CA PHE A 87 2.61 -0.60 -7.95
C PHE A 87 2.23 0.76 -7.37
N VAL A 88 1.23 1.39 -8.00
CA VAL A 88 0.59 2.62 -7.53
C VAL A 88 -0.91 2.45 -7.61
N SER A 89 -1.61 2.74 -6.51
CA SER A 89 -3.07 2.84 -6.49
C SER A 89 -3.47 4.16 -5.87
N ALA A 90 -4.22 4.97 -6.61
CA ALA A 90 -4.72 6.27 -6.17
C ALA A 90 -6.25 6.25 -6.13
N THR A 91 -6.84 6.68 -5.01
CA THR A 91 -8.29 6.81 -4.85
C THR A 91 -8.68 8.24 -4.48
N ALA A 92 -9.87 8.67 -4.91
CA ALA A 92 -10.42 9.94 -4.48
C ALA A 92 -10.61 9.95 -2.94
N GLY A 93 -10.58 11.13 -2.32
CA GLY A 93 -10.68 11.27 -0.86
C GLY A 93 -11.93 10.63 -0.23
N SER A 94 -13.00 10.45 -1.01
CA SER A 94 -14.27 9.81 -0.62
C SER A 94 -14.28 8.29 -0.76
N VAL A 95 -13.28 7.68 -1.41
CA VAL A 95 -13.24 6.24 -1.73
C VAL A 95 -12.13 5.58 -0.92
N GLY A 96 -12.50 4.58 -0.11
CA GLY A 96 -11.56 3.80 0.68
C GLY A 96 -10.80 2.81 -0.20
N ARG A 97 -9.52 2.60 0.11
CA ARG A 97 -8.68 1.59 -0.53
C ARG A 97 -9.10 0.17 -0.13
N ASN A 98 -8.81 -0.78 -1.00
CA ASN A 98 -8.96 -2.21 -0.74
C ASN A 98 -7.60 -2.81 -0.36
N VAL A 99 -7.43 -3.20 0.90
CA VAL A 99 -6.15 -3.76 1.40
C VAL A 99 -5.87 -5.14 0.79
N ASP A 100 -6.92 -5.93 0.54
CA ASP A 100 -6.76 -7.25 -0.08
C ASP A 100 -6.20 -7.15 -1.50
N GLU A 101 -6.51 -6.06 -2.22
CA GLU A 101 -5.95 -5.81 -3.55
C GLU A 101 -4.47 -5.47 -3.48
N VAL A 102 -4.04 -4.72 -2.47
CA VAL A 102 -2.62 -4.41 -2.25
C VAL A 102 -1.86 -5.71 -1.94
N LEU A 103 -2.42 -6.56 -1.08
CA LEU A 103 -1.83 -7.86 -0.74
C LEU A 103 -1.78 -8.80 -1.95
N ARG A 104 -2.84 -8.85 -2.76
CA ARG A 104 -2.90 -9.63 -4.01
C ARG A 104 -1.82 -9.19 -5.01
N VAL A 105 -1.63 -7.89 -5.17
CA VAL A 105 -0.59 -7.35 -6.05
C VAL A 105 0.79 -7.68 -5.49
N LEU A 106 1.01 -7.56 -4.18
CA LEU A 106 2.27 -7.99 -3.56
C LEU A 106 2.57 -9.47 -3.82
N ASP A 107 1.58 -10.36 -3.62
CA ASP A 107 1.72 -11.79 -3.95
C ASP A 107 2.09 -12.01 -5.43
N ALA A 108 1.51 -11.23 -6.35
CA ALA A 108 1.80 -11.36 -7.77
C ALA A 108 3.22 -10.88 -8.11
N LEU A 109 3.64 -9.75 -7.52
CA LEU A 109 4.98 -9.19 -7.70
C LEU A 109 6.08 -10.12 -7.17
N GLN A 110 5.78 -10.91 -6.14
CA GLN A 110 6.72 -11.89 -5.56
C GLN A 110 6.61 -13.29 -6.16
N SER A 111 5.73 -13.50 -7.15
CA SER A 111 5.54 -14.83 -7.75
C SER A 111 6.66 -15.25 -8.71
N ASP A 112 7.46 -14.29 -9.22
CA ASP A 112 8.43 -14.45 -10.30
C ASP A 112 7.85 -15.01 -11.62
N GLU A 113 6.53 -15.04 -11.75
CA GLU A 113 5.79 -15.68 -12.86
C GLU A 113 4.82 -14.70 -13.54
N LEU A 114 4.30 -15.08 -14.71
CA LEU A 114 3.27 -14.27 -15.40
C LEU A 114 1.89 -14.51 -14.77
N CYS A 115 1.44 -13.56 -13.95
CA CYS A 115 0.10 -13.55 -13.37
C CYS A 115 -0.95 -13.01 -14.35
N ALA A 116 -1.99 -13.79 -14.61
CA ALA A 116 -3.12 -13.35 -15.42
C ALA A 116 -3.97 -12.26 -14.73
N CYS A 117 -4.89 -11.64 -15.49
CA CYS A 117 -5.87 -10.72 -14.91
C CYS A 117 -6.71 -11.42 -13.82
N ASN A 118 -6.92 -10.73 -12.69
CA ASN A 118 -7.60 -11.25 -11.49
C ASN A 118 -6.89 -12.41 -10.77
N TRP A 119 -5.62 -12.70 -11.11
CA TRP A 119 -4.83 -13.74 -10.43
C TRP A 119 -4.75 -13.49 -8.92
N ARG A 120 -4.86 -14.57 -8.16
CA ARG A 120 -4.62 -14.64 -6.71
C ARG A 120 -3.61 -15.74 -6.41
N LYS A 121 -2.97 -15.65 -5.25
CA LYS A 121 -2.04 -16.67 -4.76
C LYS A 121 -2.69 -18.06 -4.81
N GLY A 122 -2.05 -18.98 -5.53
CA GLY A 122 -2.53 -20.34 -5.76
C GLY A 122 -3.25 -20.55 -7.10
N ASP A 123 -3.60 -19.49 -7.82
CA ASP A 123 -4.13 -19.61 -9.18
C ASP A 123 -3.01 -20.00 -10.18
N PRO A 124 -3.34 -20.68 -11.28
CA PRO A 124 -2.38 -20.98 -12.34
C PRO A 124 -1.73 -19.71 -12.92
N THR A 125 -0.43 -19.80 -13.18
CA THR A 125 0.35 -18.77 -13.89
C THR A 125 0.38 -19.05 -15.39
N LEU A 126 0.79 -18.07 -16.19
CA LEU A 126 0.91 -18.21 -17.64
C LEU A 126 2.34 -18.62 -18.03
N ASP A 127 2.45 -19.62 -18.91
CA ASP A 127 3.75 -20.01 -19.47
C ASP A 127 4.11 -19.07 -20.64
N ALA A 128 5.21 -18.33 -20.47
CA ALA A 128 5.68 -17.38 -21.49
C ALA A 128 6.04 -18.07 -22.82
N GLY A 129 6.59 -19.29 -22.77
CA GLY A 129 6.98 -20.05 -23.94
C GLY A 129 5.78 -20.57 -24.73
N GLU A 130 4.70 -20.98 -24.06
CA GLU A 130 3.45 -21.35 -24.71
C GLU A 130 2.76 -20.14 -25.34
N LEU A 131 2.74 -19.00 -24.65
CA LEU A 131 2.17 -17.76 -25.18
C LEU A 131 2.88 -17.30 -26.46
N LEU A 132 4.21 -17.35 -26.47
CA LEU A 132 5.00 -16.98 -27.65
C LEU A 132 4.71 -17.90 -28.84
N LYS A 133 4.60 -19.22 -28.62
CA LYS A 133 4.26 -20.20 -29.66
C LYS A 133 2.85 -20.00 -30.21
N ALA A 134 1.89 -19.61 -29.38
CA ALA A 134 0.50 -19.37 -29.78
C ALA A 134 0.33 -18.07 -30.61
N SER A 135 1.30 -17.16 -30.51
CA SER A 135 1.30 -15.87 -31.22
C SER A 135 2.08 -15.86 -32.55
N ALA A 136 2.74 -16.98 -32.91
CA ALA A 136 3.51 -17.16 -34.14
C ALA A 136 2.72 -17.97 -35.18
#